data_AF-A0A7L7MJ66-F1
#
_entry.id   AF-A0A7L7MJ66-F1
#
_cell.length_a   1.000
_cell.length_b   1.000
_cell.length_c   1.000
_cell.angle_alpha   90.00
_cell.angle_beta   90.00
_cell.angle_gamma   90.00
#
_symmetry.space_group_name_H-M   'P 1'
#
loop_
_entity.id
_entity.type
_entity.pdbx_description
1 polymer ?
#
loop_
_entity_poly.entity_id
_entity_poly.type
_entity_poly.pdbx_seq_one_letter_code
_entity_poly.pdbx_strand_id
1 'polypeptide(L)'
;MCALAPSCGPVRLVAVDGHAGSGKSTFAARLADALGPGTPVVRLDDLATHREPFGWAGRLRARVLEPLARGESGRYEVYDWTRRRFADEREVPAAPVVLLEGVGAARREVRPFLAAALWMETDVRTSHARGLLRDRPPGSEDPDGYWERFWREWARAEAAHFAADPSRPRADLLVLQRDGGYGFLPGPGKGRSALRFRDRP
;
A
#
# COMPACT_ATOMS: atom_id res chain seq x y z
N MET A 1 4.13 12.82 -22.42
CA MET A 1 3.88 12.23 -21.10
C MET A 1 2.52 11.55 -21.18
N CYS A 2 2.46 10.21 -21.18
CA CYS A 2 1.17 9.52 -21.19
C CYS A 2 0.70 9.47 -19.73
N ALA A 3 -0.04 10.49 -19.29
CA ALA A 3 -0.59 10.51 -17.94
C ALA A 3 -1.71 9.47 -17.86
N LEU A 4 -1.69 8.60 -16.84
CA LEU A 4 -2.79 7.67 -16.55
C LEU A 4 -4.13 8.44 -16.56
N ALA A 5 -5.20 7.85 -17.07
CA ALA A 5 -6.51 8.48 -16.96
C ALA A 5 -6.95 8.52 -15.48
N PRO A 6 -7.71 9.53 -15.04
CA PRO A 6 -8.41 9.47 -13.76
C PRO A 6 -9.25 8.18 -13.64
N SER A 7 -9.32 7.62 -12.45
CA SER A 7 -9.93 6.30 -12.18
C SER A 7 -10.91 6.31 -10.99
N CYS A 8 -10.82 7.33 -10.14
CA CYS A 8 -11.67 7.52 -8.99
C CYS A 8 -12.25 8.95 -9.09
N GLY A 9 -13.24 9.12 -9.98
CA GLY A 9 -13.72 10.45 -10.34
C GLY A 9 -12.61 11.28 -11.00
N PRO A 10 -12.32 12.51 -10.53
CA PRO A 10 -11.22 13.32 -11.07
C PRO A 10 -9.83 12.83 -10.65
N VAL A 11 -9.73 11.87 -9.71
CA VAL A 11 -8.47 11.43 -9.10
C VAL A 11 -7.86 10.24 -9.85
N ARG A 12 -6.53 10.28 -10.05
CA ARG A 12 -5.74 9.10 -10.41
C ARG A 12 -5.31 8.38 -9.13
N LEU A 13 -5.98 7.28 -8.80
CA LEU A 13 -5.65 6.52 -7.61
C LEU A 13 -4.62 5.45 -7.95
N VAL A 14 -3.44 5.50 -7.33
CA VAL A 14 -2.35 4.55 -7.59
C VAL A 14 -2.09 3.71 -6.34
N ALA A 15 -2.20 2.39 -6.46
CA ALA A 15 -1.90 1.48 -5.35
C ALA A 15 -0.42 1.09 -5.33
N VAL A 16 0.17 1.07 -4.14
CA VAL A 16 1.48 0.48 -3.83
C VAL A 16 1.23 -0.68 -2.87
N ASP A 17 1.21 -1.89 -3.39
CA ASP A 17 0.96 -3.14 -2.67
C ASP A 17 2.24 -3.99 -2.57
N GLY A 18 2.20 -5.05 -1.76
CA GLY A 18 3.35 -5.91 -1.44
C GLY A 18 3.31 -6.38 0.01
N HIS A 19 4.14 -7.37 0.32
CA HIS A 19 4.25 -7.94 1.68
C HIS A 19 4.61 -6.91 2.76
N ALA A 20 4.15 -7.12 3.99
CA ALA A 20 4.61 -6.36 5.15
C ALA A 20 6.15 -6.40 5.23
N GLY A 21 6.77 -5.22 5.42
CA GLY A 21 8.22 -5.08 5.40
C GLY A 21 8.89 -5.06 4.02
N SER A 22 8.13 -5.04 2.91
CA SER A 22 8.71 -4.96 1.54
C SER A 22 9.22 -3.57 1.11
N GLY A 23 9.04 -2.54 1.95
CA GLY A 23 9.48 -1.18 1.65
C GLY A 23 8.45 -0.28 0.96
N LYS A 24 7.17 -0.70 0.87
CA LYS A 24 6.07 0.09 0.29
C LYS A 24 6.03 1.54 0.78
N SER A 25 6.03 1.77 2.09
CA SER A 25 5.89 3.12 2.64
C SER A 25 7.07 4.02 2.24
N THR A 26 8.29 3.48 2.18
CA THR A 26 9.48 4.21 1.69
C THR A 26 9.36 4.53 0.21
N PHE A 27 8.90 3.58 -0.61
CA PHE A 27 8.70 3.80 -2.03
C PHE A 27 7.57 4.81 -2.29
N ALA A 28 6.44 4.69 -1.59
CA ALA A 28 5.29 5.58 -1.71
C ALA A 28 5.64 7.02 -1.34
N ALA A 29 6.44 7.24 -0.29
CA ALA A 29 6.94 8.57 0.06
C ALA A 29 7.80 9.18 -1.06
N ARG A 30 8.77 8.42 -1.59
CA ARG A 30 9.60 8.88 -2.71
C ARG A 30 8.81 9.12 -4.00
N LEU A 31 7.79 8.30 -4.25
CA LEU A 31 6.89 8.48 -5.40
C LEU A 31 6.05 9.74 -5.22
N ALA A 32 5.53 10.01 -4.02
CA ALA A 32 4.82 11.25 -3.72
C ALA A 32 5.71 12.47 -3.96
N ASP A 33 6.95 12.45 -3.47
CA ASP A 33 7.91 13.55 -3.69
C ASP A 33 8.19 13.79 -5.18
N ALA A 34 8.35 12.71 -5.95
CA ALA A 34 8.60 12.79 -7.39
C ALA A 34 7.38 13.27 -8.21
N LEU A 35 6.17 12.99 -7.73
CA LEU A 35 4.92 13.47 -8.34
C LEU A 35 4.62 14.93 -8.03
N GLY A 36 5.11 15.41 -6.89
CA GLY A 36 5.05 16.80 -6.48
C GLY A 36 4.81 16.94 -4.97
N PRO A 37 5.36 17.99 -4.33
CA PRO A 37 5.13 18.27 -2.92
C PRO A 37 3.64 18.28 -2.58
N GLY A 38 3.26 17.57 -1.52
CA GLY A 38 1.88 17.50 -1.06
C GLY A 38 1.01 16.43 -1.74
N THR A 39 1.58 15.54 -2.58
CA THR A 39 0.85 14.38 -3.09
C THR A 39 0.32 13.51 -1.94
N PRO A 40 -1.00 13.32 -1.79
CA PRO A 40 -1.55 12.58 -0.65
C PRO A 40 -1.21 11.09 -0.70
N VAL A 41 -0.88 10.53 0.48
CA VAL A 41 -0.65 9.08 0.67
C VAL A 41 -1.60 8.56 1.75
N VAL A 42 -2.47 7.63 1.37
CA VAL A 42 -3.37 6.91 2.28
C VAL A 42 -2.71 5.60 2.67
N ARG A 43 -2.52 5.38 3.97
CA ARG A 43 -1.86 4.19 4.50
C ARG A 43 -2.90 3.25 5.06
N LEU A 44 -2.96 2.03 4.55
CA LEU A 44 -3.98 1.05 4.95
C LEU A 44 -3.80 0.58 6.40
N ASP A 45 -2.58 0.65 6.91
CA ASP A 45 -2.26 0.37 8.31
C ASP A 45 -2.95 1.35 9.28
N ASP A 46 -3.27 2.57 8.82
CA ASP A 46 -4.05 3.53 9.61
C ASP A 46 -5.53 3.08 9.74
N LEU A 47 -6.03 2.26 8.82
CA LEU A 47 -7.39 1.73 8.83
C LEU A 47 -7.46 0.32 9.45
N ALA A 48 -6.42 -0.49 9.34
CA ALA A 48 -6.41 -1.84 9.93
C ALA A 48 -6.47 -1.78 11.47
N THR A 49 -6.94 -2.86 12.09
CA THR A 49 -6.98 -2.97 13.56
C THR A 49 -6.38 -4.31 14.01
N HIS A 50 -6.14 -4.45 15.31
CA HIS A 50 -5.67 -5.74 15.87
C HIS A 50 -6.67 -6.88 15.64
N ARG A 51 -7.97 -6.57 15.57
CA ARG A 51 -9.05 -7.56 15.37
C ARG A 51 -9.34 -7.80 13.90
N GLU A 52 -9.12 -6.78 13.07
CA GLU A 52 -9.46 -6.77 11.65
C GLU A 52 -8.26 -6.33 10.80
N PRO A 53 -7.20 -7.16 10.66
CA PRO A 53 -6.02 -6.79 9.88
C PRO A 53 -6.35 -6.45 8.41
N PHE A 54 -7.37 -7.11 7.84
CA PHE A 54 -7.82 -6.92 6.45
C PHE A 54 -9.30 -6.52 6.31
N GLY A 55 -9.98 -6.24 7.44
CA GLY A 55 -11.40 -5.83 7.48
C GLY A 55 -11.64 -4.35 7.19
N TRP A 56 -10.65 -3.65 6.64
CA TRP A 56 -10.67 -2.19 6.47
C TRP A 56 -11.34 -1.68 5.20
N ALA A 57 -11.65 -2.54 4.21
CA ALA A 57 -12.12 -2.07 2.90
C ALA A 57 -13.43 -1.29 2.94
N GLY A 58 -14.37 -1.65 3.84
CA GLY A 58 -15.60 -0.87 4.03
C GLY A 58 -15.30 0.56 4.50
N ARG A 59 -14.37 0.70 5.45
CA ARG A 59 -13.91 2.01 5.96
C ARG A 59 -13.20 2.81 4.85
N LEU A 60 -12.28 2.18 4.11
CA LEU A 60 -11.61 2.83 2.97
C LEU A 60 -12.63 3.31 1.93
N ARG A 61 -13.60 2.48 1.55
CA ARG A 61 -14.60 2.80 0.54
C ARG A 61 -15.44 4.01 0.95
N ALA A 62 -16.06 3.95 2.13
CA ALA A 62 -16.98 4.98 2.58
C ALA A 62 -16.28 6.31 2.90
N ARG A 63 -15.05 6.25 3.43
CA ARG A 63 -14.34 7.41 3.96
C ARG A 63 -13.37 8.07 2.99
N VAL A 64 -12.91 7.33 1.97
CA VAL A 64 -11.89 7.80 1.03
C VAL A 64 -12.35 7.62 -0.42
N LEU A 65 -12.64 6.39 -0.87
CA LEU A 65 -12.87 6.14 -2.30
C LEU A 65 -14.14 6.81 -2.83
N GLU A 66 -15.25 6.71 -2.11
CA GLU A 66 -16.52 7.33 -2.53
C GLU A 66 -16.47 8.87 -2.55
N PRO A 67 -15.92 9.56 -1.53
CA PRO A 67 -15.66 11.00 -1.61
C PRO A 67 -14.76 11.39 -2.78
N LEU A 68 -13.60 10.73 -2.94
CA LEU A 68 -12.68 11.04 -4.04
C LEU A 68 -13.35 10.84 -5.41
N ALA A 69 -14.18 9.80 -5.55
CA ALA A 69 -14.94 9.54 -6.77
C ALA A 69 -15.94 10.65 -7.12
N ARG A 70 -16.41 11.42 -6.14
CA ARG A 70 -17.24 12.63 -6.33
C ARG A 70 -16.41 13.92 -6.45
N GLY A 71 -15.08 13.83 -6.36
CA GLY A 71 -14.20 15.01 -6.33
C GLY A 71 -14.17 15.72 -4.98
N GLU A 72 -14.62 15.06 -3.91
CA GLU A 72 -14.66 15.57 -2.54
C GLU A 72 -13.46 15.06 -1.73
N SER A 73 -13.03 15.82 -0.72
CA SER A 73 -12.04 15.33 0.26
C SER A 73 -12.59 14.13 1.03
N GLY A 74 -11.80 13.07 1.13
CA GLY A 74 -12.02 11.98 2.09
C GLY A 74 -11.54 12.36 3.50
N ARG A 75 -12.08 11.71 4.53
CA ARG A 75 -11.63 11.83 5.93
C ARG A 75 -11.75 10.50 6.64
N TYR A 76 -10.68 10.01 7.25
CA TYR A 76 -10.67 8.73 7.94
C TYR A 76 -9.95 8.80 9.30
N GLU A 77 -10.40 7.96 10.23
CA GLU A 77 -9.77 7.81 11.53
C GLU A 77 -8.50 6.96 11.42
N VAL A 78 -7.46 7.34 12.17
CA VAL A 78 -6.18 6.66 12.24
C VAL A 78 -6.13 5.78 13.49
N TYR A 79 -5.84 4.51 13.27
CA TYR A 79 -5.68 3.52 14.33
C TYR A 79 -4.31 3.64 15.00
N ASP A 80 -4.32 3.94 16.31
CA ASP A 80 -3.12 3.92 17.14
C ASP A 80 -2.82 2.48 17.56
N TRP A 81 -1.77 1.89 16.98
CA TRP A 81 -1.36 0.52 17.24
C TRP A 81 -0.87 0.28 18.66
N THR A 82 -0.35 1.31 19.34
CA THR A 82 0.10 1.23 20.73
C THR A 82 -1.08 1.27 21.69
N ARG A 83 -2.00 2.22 21.50
CA ARG A 83 -3.19 2.41 22.34
C ARG A 83 -4.37 1.51 21.96
N ARG A 84 -4.26 0.80 20.83
CA ARG A 84 -5.25 -0.13 20.28
C ARG A 84 -6.63 0.47 20.08
N ARG A 85 -6.68 1.70 19.57
CA ARG A 85 -7.93 2.43 19.27
C ARG A 85 -7.71 3.45 18.17
N PHE A 86 -8.79 3.84 17.50
CA PHE A 86 -8.78 5.06 16.68
C PHE A 86 -8.57 6.27 17.59
N ALA A 87 -7.63 7.15 17.23
CA ALA A 87 -7.17 8.22 18.11
C ALA A 87 -6.86 9.54 17.38
N ASP A 88 -6.92 9.57 16.06
CA ASP A 88 -6.60 10.73 15.23
C ASP A 88 -7.42 10.68 13.93
N GLU A 89 -7.45 11.77 13.16
CA GLU A 89 -8.16 11.86 11.87
C GLU A 89 -7.23 12.40 10.78
N ARG A 90 -7.38 11.89 9.56
CA ARG A 90 -6.67 12.38 8.37
C ARG A 90 -7.62 12.76 7.26
N GLU A 91 -7.39 13.95 6.71
CA GLU A 91 -8.01 14.39 5.47
C GLU A 91 -7.20 13.92 4.25
N VAL A 92 -7.91 13.54 3.18
CA VAL A 92 -7.35 13.20 1.88
C VAL A 92 -8.02 14.09 0.83
N PRO A 93 -7.36 15.17 0.39
CA PRO A 93 -7.94 16.01 -0.65
C PRO A 93 -8.08 15.25 -1.97
N ALA A 94 -9.07 15.63 -2.79
CA ALA A 94 -9.24 15.14 -4.16
C ALA A 94 -8.16 15.70 -5.11
N ALA A 95 -6.90 15.36 -4.82
CA ALA A 95 -5.74 15.77 -5.59
C ALA A 95 -5.69 15.03 -6.95
N PRO A 96 -4.99 15.58 -7.97
CA PRO A 96 -4.88 14.94 -9.29
C PRO A 96 -4.33 13.51 -9.26
N VAL A 97 -3.50 13.20 -8.26
CA VAL A 97 -3.00 11.86 -7.94
C VAL A 97 -3.11 11.65 -6.43
N VAL A 98 -3.58 10.47 -6.03
CA VAL A 98 -3.56 10.01 -4.63
C VAL A 98 -2.92 8.62 -4.61
N LEU A 99 -1.96 8.42 -3.70
CA LEU A 99 -1.33 7.11 -3.49
C LEU A 99 -2.07 6.37 -2.39
N LEU A 100 -2.31 5.08 -2.60
CA LEU A 100 -2.81 4.14 -1.60
C LEU A 100 -1.71 3.11 -1.32
N GLU A 101 -1.23 3.00 -0.10
CA GLU A 101 -0.16 2.08 0.25
C GLU A 101 -0.53 1.16 1.40
N GLY A 102 -0.12 -0.11 1.29
CA GLY A 102 -0.32 -1.10 2.33
C GLY A 102 -0.60 -2.50 1.77
N VAL A 103 -0.64 -3.49 2.66
CA VAL A 103 -0.90 -4.87 2.26
C VAL A 103 -2.35 -5.00 1.80
N GLY A 104 -2.56 -5.41 0.55
CA GLY A 104 -3.88 -5.52 -0.06
C GLY A 104 -4.38 -4.23 -0.72
N ALA A 105 -3.52 -3.23 -0.96
CA ALA A 105 -3.88 -2.01 -1.68
C ALA A 105 -4.42 -2.26 -3.10
N ALA A 106 -4.07 -3.39 -3.72
CA ALA A 106 -4.58 -3.83 -5.02
C ALA A 106 -5.59 -5.00 -4.94
N ARG A 107 -6.25 -5.17 -3.78
CA ARG A 107 -7.33 -6.15 -3.60
C ARG A 107 -8.48 -5.91 -4.57
N ARG A 108 -9.22 -6.96 -4.92
CA ARG A 108 -10.35 -7.00 -5.85
C ARG A 108 -11.35 -5.88 -5.67
N GLU A 109 -11.70 -5.56 -4.43
CA GLU A 109 -12.69 -4.51 -4.11
C GLU A 109 -12.17 -3.10 -4.39
N VAL A 110 -10.84 -2.90 -4.36
CA VAL A 110 -10.21 -1.59 -4.61
C VAL A 110 -9.85 -1.42 -6.08
N ARG A 111 -9.51 -2.50 -6.79
CA ARG A 111 -9.10 -2.47 -8.20
C ARG A 111 -9.97 -1.63 -9.14
N PRO A 112 -11.33 -1.63 -9.04
CA PRO A 112 -12.17 -0.81 -9.90
C PRO A 112 -11.92 0.71 -9.80
N PHE A 113 -11.30 1.17 -8.70
CA PHE A 113 -10.98 2.58 -8.48
C PHE A 113 -9.55 2.95 -8.90
N LEU A 114 -8.70 1.98 -9.25
CA LEU A 114 -7.28 2.20 -9.49
C LEU A 114 -6.97 2.61 -10.93
N ALA A 115 -6.12 3.62 -11.07
CA ALA A 115 -5.50 4.01 -12.34
C ALA A 115 -4.28 3.13 -12.63
N ALA A 116 -3.59 2.69 -11.58
CA ALA A 116 -2.51 1.72 -11.66
C ALA A 116 -2.33 0.96 -10.33
N ALA A 117 -1.89 -0.29 -10.42
CA ALA A 117 -1.46 -1.10 -9.30
C ALA A 117 0.04 -1.42 -9.42
N LEU A 118 0.81 -0.99 -8.41
CA LEU A 118 2.24 -1.26 -8.28
C LEU A 118 2.45 -2.32 -7.20
N TRP A 119 3.27 -3.33 -7.48
CA TRP A 119 3.63 -4.36 -6.51
C TRP A 119 5.11 -4.28 -6.16
N MET A 120 5.42 -4.14 -4.87
CA MET A 120 6.78 -4.24 -4.34
C MET A 120 7.28 -5.67 -4.45
N GLU A 121 8.16 -5.91 -5.40
CA GLU A 121 8.76 -7.21 -5.69
C GLU A 121 9.94 -7.44 -4.74
N THR A 122 9.60 -7.86 -3.52
CA THR A 122 10.56 -8.31 -2.50
C THR A 122 10.12 -9.69 -2.03
N ASP A 123 11.07 -10.60 -1.84
CA ASP A 123 10.72 -11.94 -1.37
C ASP A 123 10.06 -11.88 0.01
N VAL A 124 9.12 -12.81 0.25
CA VAL A 124 8.29 -12.80 1.47
C VAL A 124 9.12 -12.99 2.74
N ARG A 125 10.20 -13.78 2.69
CA ARG A 125 11.04 -14.07 3.87
C ARG A 125 11.86 -12.86 4.26
N THR A 126 12.46 -12.17 3.31
CA THR A 126 13.18 -10.91 3.49
C THR A 126 12.23 -9.82 3.95
N SER A 127 11.05 -9.71 3.34
CA SER A 127 10.03 -8.73 3.76
C SER A 127 9.65 -8.93 5.23
N HIS A 128 9.33 -10.18 5.60
CA HIS A 128 9.01 -10.55 6.97
C HIS A 128 10.18 -10.26 7.93
N ALA A 129 11.40 -10.66 7.59
CA ALA A 129 12.59 -10.42 8.43
C ALA A 129 12.85 -8.92 8.65
N ARG A 130 12.70 -8.11 7.59
CA ARG A 130 12.83 -6.64 7.67
C ARG A 130 11.74 -6.03 8.56
N GLY A 131 10.50 -6.48 8.41
CA GLY A 131 9.38 -6.01 9.23
C GLY A 131 9.56 -6.35 10.71
N LEU A 132 9.92 -7.61 10.99
CA LEU A 132 10.23 -8.09 12.34
C LEU A 132 11.40 -7.34 13.00
N LEU A 133 12.39 -6.92 12.21
CA LEU A 133 13.50 -6.12 12.74
C LEU A 133 13.07 -4.67 13.01
N ARG A 134 12.27 -4.09 12.09
CA ARG A 134 11.87 -2.68 12.10
C ARG A 134 10.95 -2.32 13.27
N ASP A 135 9.91 -3.11 13.55
CA ASP A 135 8.97 -2.78 14.65
C ASP A 135 9.28 -3.52 15.96
N ARG A 136 10.48 -4.12 16.07
CA ARG A 136 10.96 -4.67 17.34
C ARG A 136 10.95 -3.56 18.39
N PRO A 137 10.28 -3.76 19.55
CA PRO A 137 10.25 -2.73 20.59
C PRO A 137 11.65 -2.43 21.14
N PRO A 138 12.01 -1.15 21.36
CA PRO A 138 13.30 -0.77 21.93
C PRO A 138 13.53 -1.44 23.29
N GLY A 139 14.71 -2.01 23.51
CA GLY A 139 15.08 -2.63 24.80
C GLY A 139 14.34 -3.92 25.16
N SER A 140 13.58 -4.52 24.24
CA SER A 140 12.82 -5.73 24.51
C SER A 140 13.67 -7.01 24.39
N GLU A 141 13.78 -7.73 25.51
CA GLU A 141 14.12 -9.16 25.55
C GLU A 141 12.91 -10.04 25.13
N ASP A 142 11.77 -9.43 24.76
CA ASP A 142 10.46 -10.06 24.49
C ASP A 142 10.14 -11.25 25.42
N PRO A 143 10.21 -11.06 26.75
CA PRO A 143 10.19 -12.17 27.71
C PRO A 143 8.92 -13.03 27.62
N ASP A 144 7.80 -12.46 27.15
CA ASP A 144 6.52 -13.15 26.99
C ASP A 144 6.22 -13.59 25.54
N GLY A 145 7.19 -13.45 24.63
CA GLY A 145 7.07 -13.78 23.20
C GLY A 145 5.92 -13.05 22.50
N TYR A 146 5.51 -11.89 23.00
CA TYR A 146 4.36 -11.15 22.50
C TYR A 146 4.61 -10.65 21.08
N TRP A 147 5.80 -10.09 20.86
CA TRP A 147 6.17 -9.50 19.58
C TRP A 147 6.24 -10.56 18.47
N GLU A 148 6.92 -11.67 18.75
CA GLU A 148 7.01 -12.79 17.80
C GLU A 148 5.63 -13.41 17.53
N ARG A 149 4.78 -13.52 18.55
CA ARG A 149 3.40 -14.00 18.40
C ARG A 149 2.58 -13.08 17.50
N PHE A 150 2.66 -11.77 17.72
CA PHE A 150 1.98 -10.77 16.90
C PHE A 150 2.39 -10.89 15.42
N TRP A 151 3.70 -10.93 15.12
CA TRP A 151 4.16 -11.07 13.74
C TRP A 151 3.78 -12.41 13.11
N ARG A 152 3.76 -13.49 13.88
CA ARG A 152 3.28 -14.79 13.41
C ARG A 152 1.80 -14.76 13.06
N GLU A 153 0.97 -14.12 13.88
CA GLU A 153 -0.46 -13.93 13.60
C GLU A 153 -0.68 -13.03 12.38
N TRP A 154 0.07 -11.95 12.27
CA TRP A 154 0.07 -11.07 11.10
C TRP A 154 0.44 -11.83 9.82
N ALA A 155 1.53 -12.59 9.84
CA ALA A 155 1.99 -13.36 8.69
C ALA A 155 0.95 -14.39 8.23
N ARG A 156 0.24 -15.03 9.19
CA ARG A 156 -0.89 -15.93 8.87
C ARG A 156 -2.05 -15.18 8.22
N ALA A 157 -2.43 -14.02 8.76
CA ALA A 157 -3.50 -13.21 8.20
C ALA A 157 -3.15 -12.69 6.79
N GLU A 158 -1.91 -12.23 6.57
CA GLU A 158 -1.42 -11.79 5.27
C GLU A 158 -1.41 -12.93 4.25
N ALA A 159 -0.90 -14.10 4.64
CA ALA A 159 -0.90 -15.27 3.77
C ALA A 159 -2.33 -15.68 3.37
N ALA A 160 -3.26 -15.68 4.33
CA ALA A 160 -4.68 -15.96 4.06
C ALA A 160 -5.30 -14.91 3.11
N HIS A 161 -4.98 -13.62 3.31
CA HIS A 161 -5.43 -12.55 2.42
C HIS A 161 -4.97 -12.76 0.98
N PHE A 162 -3.66 -12.96 0.76
CA PHE A 162 -3.13 -13.12 -0.60
C PHE A 162 -3.50 -14.46 -1.24
N ALA A 163 -3.75 -15.51 -0.45
CA ALA A 163 -4.30 -16.75 -0.98
C ALA A 163 -5.73 -16.57 -1.53
N ALA A 164 -6.55 -15.76 -0.84
CA ALA A 164 -7.93 -15.50 -1.25
C ALA A 164 -8.07 -14.43 -2.35
N ASP A 165 -7.19 -13.42 -2.38
CA ASP A 165 -7.21 -12.33 -3.34
C ASP A 165 -5.78 -11.87 -3.70
N PRO A 166 -5.12 -12.58 -4.63
CA PRO A 166 -3.72 -12.30 -4.96
C PRO A 166 -3.59 -10.98 -5.72
N SER A 167 -2.87 -10.01 -5.14
CA SER A 167 -2.59 -8.72 -5.76
C SER A 167 -1.51 -8.79 -6.85
N ARG A 168 -0.41 -9.53 -6.62
CA ARG A 168 0.75 -9.57 -7.53
C ARG A 168 0.41 -9.90 -8.99
N PRO A 169 -0.41 -10.93 -9.31
CA PRO A 169 -0.77 -11.24 -10.70
C PRO A 169 -1.60 -10.14 -11.39
N ARG A 170 -2.18 -9.23 -10.60
CA ARG A 170 -3.04 -8.14 -11.06
C ARG A 170 -2.33 -6.79 -11.10
N ALA A 171 -1.06 -6.73 -10.67
CA ALA A 171 -0.25 -5.52 -10.75
C ALA A 171 0.02 -5.14 -12.21
N ASP A 172 0.08 -3.83 -12.48
CA ASP A 172 0.52 -3.28 -13.76
C ASP A 172 2.05 -3.21 -13.84
N LEU A 173 2.71 -2.97 -12.71
CA LEU A 173 4.15 -2.89 -12.57
C LEU A 173 4.65 -3.63 -11.33
N LEU A 174 5.79 -4.30 -11.49
CA LEU A 174 6.59 -4.81 -10.39
C LEU A 174 7.70 -3.80 -10.09
N VAL A 175 7.80 -3.39 -8.82
CA VAL A 175 8.77 -2.42 -8.32
C VAL A 175 9.87 -3.17 -7.59
N LEU A 176 11.10 -3.04 -8.10
CA LEU A 176 12.29 -3.71 -7.57
C LEU A 176 13.15 -2.69 -6.83
N GLN A 177 13.41 -2.90 -5.55
CA GLN A 177 14.41 -2.11 -4.84
C GLN A 177 15.81 -2.49 -5.32
N ARG A 178 16.64 -1.51 -5.66
CA ARG A 178 18.03 -1.68 -6.12
C ARG A 178 18.95 -0.74 -5.34
N ASP A 179 20.25 -0.99 -5.40
CA ASP A 179 21.24 -0.06 -4.88
C ASP A 179 21.07 1.29 -5.56
N GLY A 180 20.83 2.35 -4.77
CA GLY A 180 20.63 3.71 -5.26
C GLY A 180 19.21 4.05 -5.76
N GLY A 181 18.23 3.13 -5.80
CA GLY A 181 16.89 3.49 -6.29
C GLY A 181 15.91 2.34 -6.48
N TYR A 182 15.07 2.48 -7.52
CA TYR A 182 14.04 1.50 -7.88
C TYR A 182 14.07 1.21 -9.38
N GLY A 183 13.90 -0.06 -9.74
CA GLY A 183 13.65 -0.51 -11.10
C GLY A 183 12.21 -0.99 -11.28
N PHE A 184 11.76 -1.07 -12.53
CA PHE A 184 10.38 -1.45 -12.86
C PHE A 184 10.35 -2.56 -13.91
N LEU A 185 9.47 -3.54 -13.72
CA LEU A 185 9.14 -4.55 -14.73
C LEU A 185 7.64 -4.52 -15.02
N PRO A 186 7.20 -4.92 -16.24
CA PRO A 186 5.79 -5.16 -16.51
C PRO A 186 5.19 -6.17 -15.53
N GLY A 187 3.96 -5.92 -15.10
CA GLY A 187 3.22 -6.83 -14.24
C GLY A 187 2.93 -8.18 -14.92
N PRO A 188 2.74 -9.27 -14.16
CA PRO A 188 2.66 -10.63 -14.73
C PRO A 188 1.49 -10.84 -15.70
N GLY A 189 0.38 -10.13 -15.51
CA GLY A 189 -0.79 -10.20 -16.39
C GLY A 189 -0.69 -9.34 -17.67
N LYS A 190 0.37 -8.53 -17.79
CA LYS A 190 0.63 -7.67 -18.95
C LYS A 190 1.82 -8.33 -19.67
N GLY A 191 1.58 -8.98 -20.81
CA GLY A 191 2.67 -9.54 -21.62
C GLY A 191 3.78 -8.51 -21.87
N ARG A 192 5.01 -8.96 -22.18
CA ARG A 192 6.26 -8.16 -22.34
C ARG A 192 6.20 -6.92 -23.25
N SER A 193 5.07 -6.54 -23.83
CA SER A 193 4.98 -5.50 -24.87
C SER A 193 4.53 -4.09 -24.41
N ALA A 194 4.23 -3.83 -23.13
CA ALA A 194 3.48 -2.62 -22.78
C ALA A 194 4.25 -1.44 -22.13
N LEU A 195 5.53 -1.56 -21.78
CA LEU A 195 6.27 -0.42 -21.20
C LEU A 195 7.64 -0.25 -21.88
N ARG A 196 7.65 0.46 -23.01
CA ARG A 196 8.88 1.11 -23.49
C ARG A 196 9.02 2.43 -22.73
N PHE A 197 9.76 2.42 -21.62
CA PHE A 197 10.43 3.64 -21.19
C PHE A 197 11.50 3.93 -22.25
N ARG A 198 11.29 4.96 -23.07
CA ARG A 198 12.38 5.49 -23.89
C ARG A 198 13.27 6.29 -22.97
N ASP A 199 14.45 5.76 -22.69
CA ASP A 199 15.58 6.57 -22.25
C ASP A 199 15.74 7.70 -23.28
N ARG A 200 15.74 8.94 -22.80
CA ARG A 200 16.18 10.07 -23.62
C ARG A 200 17.60 10.45 -23.23
N PRO A 201 18.39 10.91 -24.23
CA PRO A 201 19.84 11.07 -24.14
C PRO A 201 20.28 12.14 -23.14
#